data_AF-A0A812KIB3-F1
#
_entry.id   AF-A0A812KIB3-F1
#
_cell.length_a   1.000
_cell.length_b   1.000
_cell.length_c   1.000
_cell.angle_alpha   90.00
_cell.angle_beta   90.00
_cell.angle_gamma   90.00
#
_symmetry.space_group_name_H-M   'P 1'
#
loop_
_entity.id
_entity.type
_entity.pdbx_description
1 polymer ?
#
loop_
_entity_poly.entity_id
_entity_poly.type
_entity_poly.pdbx_seq_one_letter_code
_entity_poly.pdbx_strand_id
1 'polypeptide(L)'
;MARQTMRKSRGAAAFAVAALSACYLAMAFVMPPAEGRGAGRREALLGLAGAAATLSTESAQAFEESGQWMGYYSDPQHPMCPRKIVYEYDLYEKAQMMVVGGDGNPGCEKKVLTRWTAKVDWKAGEDSIKIDFSKKGGPQDVVGKWEKDGIVFPDGNKWKKIISDNTAMGQTR
;
A
#
# COMPACT_ATOMS: atom_id res chain seq x y z
N MET A 1 17.01 42.40 47.68
CA MET A 1 16.12 43.11 46.74
C MET A 1 15.29 42.08 46.00
N ALA A 2 13.96 42.12 46.18
CA ALA A 2 12.99 41.25 45.54
C ALA A 2 12.44 41.90 44.26
N ARG A 3 12.10 41.09 43.24
CA ARG A 3 10.92 41.32 42.39
C ARG A 3 10.54 40.02 41.65
N GLN A 4 9.42 39.45 42.07
CA GLN A 4 8.57 38.53 41.30
C GLN A 4 7.93 39.28 40.12
N THR A 5 7.62 38.56 39.04
CA THR A 5 6.40 38.62 38.20
C THR A 5 6.64 37.76 36.96
N MET A 6 5.72 37.04 36.32
CA MET A 6 4.38 36.55 36.64
C MET A 6 4.14 35.38 35.66
N ARG A 7 3.26 34.45 36.06
CA ARG A 7 2.81 33.27 35.33
C ARG A 7 1.70 33.65 34.33
N LYS A 8 1.60 32.99 33.18
CA LYS A 8 0.31 32.82 32.48
C LYS A 8 0.25 31.47 31.77
N SER A 9 -0.53 30.57 32.36
CA SER A 9 -1.07 29.36 31.75
C SER A 9 -2.32 29.69 30.94
N ARG A 10 -2.72 28.79 30.04
CA ARG A 10 -4.09 28.32 29.67
C ARG A 10 -3.99 27.61 28.30
N GLY A 11 -4.64 26.48 28.02
CA GLY A 11 -5.67 25.77 28.76
C GLY A 11 -5.67 24.27 28.48
N ALA A 12 -6.16 23.53 29.46
CA ALA A 12 -6.54 22.14 29.39
C ALA A 12 -7.98 22.01 28.87
N ALA A 13 -8.26 20.97 28.10
CA ALA A 13 -9.61 20.44 27.93
C ALA A 13 -9.58 18.99 28.43
N ALA A 14 -10.03 18.82 29.67
CA ALA A 14 -10.35 17.52 30.25
C ALA A 14 -11.85 17.29 30.01
N PHE A 15 -12.21 16.14 29.42
CA PHE A 15 -13.58 15.65 29.45
C PHE A 15 -13.74 14.75 30.66
N ALA A 16 -14.48 15.24 31.65
CA ALA A 16 -15.05 14.45 32.73
C ALA A 16 -16.40 13.90 32.26
N VAL A 17 -16.67 12.62 32.50
CA VAL A 17 -18.03 12.07 32.49
C VAL A 17 -18.27 11.48 33.86
N ALA A 18 -19.24 12.08 34.57
CA ALA A 18 -19.69 11.66 35.88
C ALA A 18 -20.75 10.54 35.78
N ALA A 19 -20.78 9.71 36.82
CA ALA A 19 -21.58 8.50 37.00
C ALA A 19 -23.07 8.74 37.29
N LEU A 20 -23.87 7.68 37.17
CA LEU A 20 -25.04 7.29 38.01
C LEU A 20 -25.51 5.91 37.50
N SER A 21 -25.16 4.81 38.17
CA SER A 21 -25.93 4.11 39.22
C SER A 21 -27.33 3.63 38.78
N ALA A 22 -27.47 2.30 38.63
CA ALA A 22 -28.72 1.58 38.89
C ALA A 22 -28.43 0.10 39.16
N CYS A 23 -28.47 -0.28 40.44
CA CYS A 23 -28.60 -1.66 40.88
C CYS A 23 -29.95 -2.22 40.43
N TYR A 24 -29.96 -3.41 39.82
CA TYR A 24 -31.07 -4.36 39.99
C TYR A 24 -30.49 -5.78 40.13
N LEU A 25 -30.81 -6.39 41.27
CA LEU A 25 -30.59 -7.79 41.63
C LEU A 25 -31.76 -8.65 41.13
N ALA A 26 -31.49 -9.96 41.08
CA ALA A 26 -32.42 -11.10 40.97
C ALA A 26 -32.71 -11.55 39.52
N MET A 27 -32.71 -12.83 39.15
CA MET A 27 -32.88 -14.08 39.90
C MET A 27 -32.08 -15.26 39.32
N ALA A 28 -31.68 -16.13 40.24
CA ALA A 28 -31.62 -17.59 40.16
C ALA A 28 -31.58 -18.27 38.78
N PHE A 29 -30.45 -18.91 38.51
CA PHE A 29 -30.31 -20.03 37.59
C PHE A 29 -31.23 -21.18 38.07
N VAL A 30 -32.41 -21.33 37.47
CA VAL A 30 -33.24 -22.53 37.62
C VAL A 30 -32.98 -23.41 36.40
N MET A 31 -32.12 -24.41 36.56
CA MET A 31 -32.07 -25.56 35.66
C MET A 31 -33.24 -26.49 35.97
N PRO A 32 -34.04 -26.92 34.99
CA PRO A 32 -34.73 -28.21 35.07
C PRO A 32 -33.79 -29.33 34.60
N PRO A 33 -33.84 -30.53 35.22
CA PRO A 33 -33.19 -31.70 34.66
C PRO A 33 -34.08 -32.27 33.55
N ALA A 34 -33.50 -32.61 32.41
CA ALA A 34 -34.15 -33.48 31.44
C ALA A 34 -33.11 -34.43 30.86
N GLU A 35 -32.88 -35.51 31.59
CA GLU A 35 -32.27 -36.71 31.07
C GLU A 35 -33.32 -37.45 30.23
N GLY A 36 -33.02 -37.70 28.95
CA GLY A 36 -33.98 -38.32 28.04
C GLY A 36 -33.48 -38.53 26.63
N ARG A 37 -32.53 -39.47 26.48
CA ARG A 37 -32.25 -40.35 25.32
C ARG A 37 -32.69 -39.90 23.92
N GLY A 38 -31.71 -39.80 23.01
CA GLY A 38 -31.95 -39.99 21.58
C GLY A 38 -30.80 -39.49 20.70
N ALA A 39 -29.80 -40.33 20.47
CA ALA A 39 -28.75 -40.06 19.51
C ALA A 39 -29.31 -40.01 18.07
N GLY A 40 -29.08 -38.89 17.38
CA GLY A 40 -29.18 -38.78 15.92
C GLY A 40 -28.02 -37.93 15.42
N ARG A 41 -27.01 -38.56 14.78
CA ARG A 41 -25.77 -37.93 14.31
C ARG A 41 -25.95 -37.07 13.04
N ARG A 42 -27.11 -36.44 12.85
CA ARG A 42 -27.46 -35.72 11.61
C ARG A 42 -28.35 -34.51 11.86
N GLU A 43 -27.96 -33.60 12.76
CA GLU A 43 -28.50 -32.23 12.77
C GLU A 43 -27.45 -31.33 13.43
N ALA A 44 -26.43 -30.97 12.67
CA ALA A 44 -25.53 -29.86 12.98
C ALA A 44 -25.40 -29.02 11.71
N LEU A 45 -26.54 -28.52 11.25
CA LEU A 45 -26.64 -27.53 10.21
C LEU A 45 -27.27 -26.29 10.84
N LEU A 46 -26.68 -25.14 10.53
CA LEU A 46 -27.20 -23.78 10.73
C LEU A 46 -26.97 -23.19 12.12
N GLY A 47 -25.87 -22.45 12.26
CA GLY A 47 -25.66 -21.67 13.47
C GLY A 47 -24.50 -20.69 13.54
N LEU A 48 -23.79 -20.35 12.45
CA LEU A 48 -22.84 -19.23 12.45
C LEU A 48 -22.85 -18.54 11.08
N ALA A 49 -23.83 -17.65 10.88
CA ALA A 49 -23.87 -16.76 9.73
C ALA A 49 -22.92 -15.57 9.95
N GLY A 50 -21.80 -15.60 9.24
CA GLY A 50 -21.30 -14.47 8.44
C GLY A 50 -20.93 -13.16 9.14
N ALA A 51 -19.71 -13.09 9.67
CA ALA A 51 -18.90 -11.88 9.53
C ALA A 51 -17.87 -12.18 8.42
N ALA A 52 -18.24 -11.95 7.16
CA ALA A 52 -17.28 -12.01 6.07
C ALA A 52 -16.26 -10.87 6.27
N ALA A 53 -15.06 -11.23 6.68
CA ALA A 53 -13.96 -10.29 6.79
C ALA A 53 -13.66 -9.72 5.40
N THR A 54 -13.85 -8.41 5.22
CA THR A 54 -13.35 -7.67 4.05
C THR A 54 -11.84 -7.54 4.19
N LEU A 55 -11.11 -8.64 3.99
CA LEU A 55 -9.65 -8.64 3.99
C LEU A 55 -9.16 -8.09 2.64
N SER A 56 -8.53 -6.91 2.70
CA SER A 56 -7.45 -6.48 1.79
C SER A 56 -7.72 -6.50 0.28
N THR A 57 -8.92 -6.14 -0.16
CA THR A 57 -9.23 -6.07 -1.61
C THR A 57 -8.47 -4.93 -2.30
N GLU A 58 -8.10 -3.88 -1.56
CA GLU A 58 -7.53 -2.65 -2.12
C GLU A 58 -6.12 -2.84 -2.72
N SER A 59 -5.24 -3.61 -2.07
CA SER A 59 -3.90 -3.87 -2.61
C SER A 59 -3.92 -4.82 -3.80
N ALA A 60 -4.84 -5.79 -3.80
CA ALA A 60 -5.03 -6.70 -4.93
C ALA A 60 -5.61 -5.97 -6.16
N GLN A 61 -6.59 -5.07 -5.95
CA GLN A 61 -7.15 -4.23 -7.01
C GLN A 61 -6.10 -3.28 -7.59
N ALA A 62 -5.31 -2.62 -6.73
CA ALA A 62 -4.24 -1.75 -7.19
C ALA A 62 -3.20 -2.50 -8.04
N PHE A 63 -2.85 -3.74 -7.69
CA PHE A 63 -1.95 -4.56 -8.49
C PHE A 63 -2.53 -4.86 -9.89
N GLU A 64 -3.77 -5.34 -9.97
CA GLU A 64 -4.42 -5.65 -11.26
C GLU A 64 -4.53 -4.42 -12.17
N GLU A 65 -4.89 -3.26 -11.61
CA GLU A 65 -5.03 -2.02 -12.37
C GLU A 65 -3.68 -1.38 -12.73
N SER A 66 -2.61 -1.73 -12.03
CA SER A 66 -1.27 -1.20 -12.29
C SER A 66 -0.59 -1.78 -13.53
N GLY A 67 -1.18 -2.79 -14.18
CA GLY A 67 -0.53 -3.54 -15.26
C GLY A 67 -0.01 -2.67 -16.41
N GLN A 68 -0.64 -1.51 -16.65
CA GLN A 68 -0.14 -0.54 -17.62
C GLN A 68 1.20 0.09 -17.21
N TRP A 69 1.50 0.22 -15.93
CA TRP A 69 2.72 0.81 -15.40
C TRP A 69 3.83 -0.22 -15.16
N MET A 70 3.48 -1.47 -14.88
CA MET A 70 4.47 -2.51 -14.60
C MET A 70 5.29 -2.94 -15.83
N GLY A 71 6.54 -3.33 -15.60
CA GLY A 71 7.44 -3.85 -16.62
C GLY A 71 8.77 -3.10 -16.76
N TYR A 72 9.47 -3.40 -17.87
CA TYR A 72 10.77 -2.82 -18.20
C TYR A 72 10.63 -1.70 -19.22
N TYR A 73 11.45 -0.66 -19.07
CA TYR A 73 11.44 0.55 -19.87
C TYR A 73 12.83 0.94 -20.35
N SER A 74 12.94 1.41 -21.59
CA SER A 74 14.15 2.06 -22.10
C SER A 74 14.10 3.55 -21.76
N ASP A 75 15.15 4.04 -21.12
CA ASP A 75 15.34 5.45 -20.78
C ASP A 75 16.41 6.06 -21.72
N PRO A 76 16.04 6.94 -22.67
CA PRO A 76 16.98 7.57 -23.59
C PRO A 76 18.12 8.35 -22.93
N GLN A 77 17.88 8.93 -21.74
CA GLN A 77 18.92 9.64 -20.99
C GLN A 77 19.93 8.69 -20.32
N HIS A 78 19.59 7.40 -20.22
CA HIS A 78 20.44 6.37 -19.64
C HIS A 78 20.50 5.13 -20.55
N PRO A 79 21.24 5.20 -21.67
CA PRO A 79 21.33 4.11 -22.63
C PRO A 79 21.80 2.80 -21.99
N MET A 80 21.15 1.69 -22.39
CA MET A 80 21.38 0.33 -21.86
C MET A 80 21.12 0.15 -20.37
N CYS A 81 20.49 1.12 -19.70
CA CYS A 81 20.10 1.05 -18.30
C CYS A 81 18.57 0.97 -18.16
N PRO A 82 17.93 -0.18 -18.45
CA PRO A 82 16.49 -0.27 -18.40
C PRO A 82 15.96 0.02 -16.99
N ARG A 83 14.79 0.68 -16.93
CA ARG A 83 14.06 0.91 -15.67
C ARG A 83 13.04 -0.20 -15.51
N LYS A 84 12.84 -0.69 -14.28
CA LYS A 84 11.82 -1.67 -13.99
C LYS A 84 10.82 -1.07 -13.01
N ILE A 85 9.53 -1.10 -13.35
CA ILE A 85 8.45 -0.74 -12.41
C ILE A 85 7.82 -2.03 -11.90
N VAL A 86 7.82 -2.21 -10.58
CA VAL A 86 7.34 -3.41 -9.89
C VAL A 86 6.59 -3.06 -8.62
N TYR A 87 5.78 -3.98 -8.12
CA TYR A 87 5.41 -3.99 -6.71
C TYR A 87 6.46 -4.71 -5.89
N GLU A 88 6.97 -4.05 -4.86
CA GLU A 88 7.77 -4.68 -3.81
C GLU A 88 6.97 -4.64 -2.50
N TYR A 89 7.03 -5.74 -1.74
CA TYR A 89 6.45 -5.78 -0.40
C TYR A 89 7.43 -5.12 0.56
N ASP A 90 6.95 -4.18 1.37
CA ASP A 90 7.72 -3.66 2.48
C ASP A 90 7.83 -4.68 3.63
N LEU A 91 8.60 -4.34 4.67
CA LEU A 91 8.80 -5.19 5.86
C LEU A 91 7.49 -5.51 6.62
N TYR A 92 6.38 -4.83 6.29
CA TYR A 92 5.05 -5.02 6.86
C TYR A 92 4.05 -5.61 5.85
N GLU A 93 4.54 -6.24 4.78
CA GLU A 93 3.77 -6.86 3.71
C GLU A 93 2.85 -5.90 2.93
N LYS A 94 3.08 -4.59 3.03
CA LYS A 94 2.38 -3.62 2.18
C LYS A 94 3.07 -3.57 0.83
N ALA A 95 2.34 -3.97 -0.21
CA ALA A 95 2.80 -3.84 -1.58
C ALA A 95 2.88 -2.35 -1.94
N GLN A 96 4.08 -1.89 -2.29
CA GLN A 96 4.37 -0.54 -2.77
C GLN A 96 4.93 -0.60 -4.18
N MET A 97 4.44 0.26 -5.08
CA MET A 97 5.01 0.38 -6.41
C MET A 97 6.36 1.11 -6.34
N MET A 98 7.36 0.55 -7.02
CA MET A 98 8.75 0.98 -6.99
C MET A 98 9.33 1.00 -8.40
N VAL A 99 10.23 1.94 -8.66
CA VAL A 99 11.15 1.89 -9.79
C VAL A 99 12.49 1.36 -9.32
N VAL A 100 12.96 0.29 -9.96
CA VAL A 100 14.31 -0.23 -9.81
C VAL A 100 15.11 0.20 -11.03
N GLY A 101 16.28 0.79 -10.80
CA GLY A 101 17.15 1.25 -11.87
C GLY A 101 18.61 1.22 -11.46
N GLY A 102 19.46 1.58 -12.41
CA GLY A 102 20.83 1.93 -12.15
C GLY A 102 21.37 2.81 -13.25
N ASP A 103 22.41 3.58 -12.93
CA ASP A 103 23.04 4.48 -13.89
C ASP A 103 24.55 4.21 -13.94
N GLY A 104 25.12 4.23 -15.14
CA GLY A 104 26.56 4.33 -15.35
C GLY A 104 26.93 5.64 -16.05
N ASN A 105 28.20 5.81 -16.42
CA ASN A 105 28.74 7.07 -16.96
C ASN A 105 29.66 6.86 -18.20
N PRO A 106 29.17 7.13 -19.43
CA PRO A 106 27.76 7.20 -19.84
C PRO A 106 27.15 5.79 -19.97
N GLY A 107 25.83 5.68 -19.77
CA GLY A 107 25.10 4.42 -19.96
C GLY A 107 25.60 3.26 -19.09
N CYS A 108 25.08 2.07 -19.33
CA CYS A 108 25.42 0.86 -18.57
C CYS A 108 26.44 -0.06 -19.27
N GLU A 109 27.10 0.45 -20.32
CA GLU A 109 28.10 -0.26 -21.12
C GLU A 109 29.33 -0.64 -20.29
N LYS A 110 29.77 0.31 -19.47
CA LYS A 110 30.86 0.12 -18.52
C LYS A 110 30.24 -0.56 -17.31
N LYS A 111 30.73 -1.74 -16.94
CA LYS A 111 30.21 -2.62 -15.88
C LYS A 111 30.07 -1.99 -14.47
N VAL A 112 30.36 -0.69 -14.30
CA VAL A 112 30.16 0.07 -13.08
C VAL A 112 28.77 0.70 -13.13
N LEU A 113 27.87 0.13 -12.33
CA LEU A 113 26.46 0.53 -12.22
C LEU A 113 26.17 1.02 -10.80
N THR A 114 25.71 2.26 -10.68
CA THR A 114 25.14 2.76 -9.41
C THR A 114 23.66 2.40 -9.38
N ARG A 115 23.30 1.37 -8.61
CA ARG A 115 21.90 0.93 -8.45
C ARG A 115 21.13 1.87 -7.53
N TRP A 116 19.84 2.01 -7.80
CA TRP A 116 18.93 2.80 -7.00
C TRP A 116 17.49 2.27 -7.06
N THR A 117 16.70 2.65 -6.06
CA THR A 117 15.26 2.45 -6.05
C THR A 117 14.55 3.77 -5.76
N ALA A 118 13.41 3.98 -6.42
CA ALA A 118 12.56 5.16 -6.25
C ALA A 118 11.13 4.71 -5.94
N LYS A 119 10.47 5.41 -5.01
CA LYS A 119 9.07 5.12 -4.68
C LYS A 119 8.17 5.70 -5.77
N VAL A 120 7.08 5.00 -6.06
CA VAL A 120 6.02 5.48 -6.95
C VAL A 120 4.76 5.70 -6.14
N ASP A 121 4.26 6.93 -6.13
CA ASP A 121 2.92 7.26 -5.65
C ASP A 121 1.95 7.19 -6.85
N TRP A 122 0.99 6.28 -6.74
CA TRP A 122 -0.04 6.02 -7.75
C TRP A 122 -1.22 5.33 -7.08
N LYS A 123 -2.43 5.68 -7.52
CA LYS A 123 -3.67 5.01 -7.11
C LYS A 123 -4.38 4.38 -8.30
N ALA A 124 -5.08 3.30 -8.02
CA ALA A 124 -6.01 2.64 -8.94
C ALA A 124 -6.88 3.67 -9.69
N GLY A 125 -6.90 3.55 -11.02
CA GLY A 125 -7.60 4.47 -11.93
C GLY A 125 -6.90 5.80 -12.28
N GLU A 126 -5.76 6.16 -11.66
CA GLU A 126 -5.05 7.39 -12.03
C GLU A 126 -4.28 7.27 -13.35
N ASP A 127 -4.31 8.35 -14.15
CA ASP A 127 -3.67 8.45 -15.47
C ASP A 127 -2.19 8.86 -15.42
N SER A 128 -1.68 9.12 -14.22
CA SER A 128 -0.33 9.60 -13.96
C SER A 128 0.25 8.99 -12.71
N ILE A 129 1.57 8.83 -12.69
CA ILE A 129 2.36 8.37 -11.54
C ILE A 129 3.26 9.50 -11.04
N LYS A 130 3.64 9.48 -9.77
CA LYS A 130 4.68 10.35 -9.23
C LYS A 130 5.86 9.52 -8.74
N ILE A 131 7.06 9.84 -9.19
CA ILE A 131 8.28 9.11 -8.84
C ILE A 131 9.18 9.98 -7.96
N ASP A 132 9.59 9.42 -6.83
CA ASP A 132 10.51 10.04 -5.88
C ASP A 132 11.95 9.60 -6.12
N PHE A 133 12.73 10.46 -6.79
CA PHE A 133 14.15 10.24 -7.07
C PHE A 133 15.08 10.78 -5.96
N SER A 134 14.58 11.20 -4.80
CA SER A 134 15.40 11.78 -3.73
C SER A 134 16.54 10.88 -3.27
N LYS A 135 16.33 9.55 -3.24
CA LYS A 135 17.38 8.56 -2.91
C LYS A 135 18.54 8.54 -3.91
N LYS A 136 18.30 8.96 -5.16
CA LYS A 136 19.32 9.15 -6.20
C LYS A 136 19.92 10.58 -6.16
N GLY A 137 19.34 11.49 -5.38
CA GLY A 137 19.68 12.92 -5.35
C GLY A 137 18.84 13.79 -6.28
N GLY A 138 17.73 13.26 -6.81
CA GLY A 138 16.81 13.97 -7.69
C GLY A 138 15.58 14.57 -6.99
N PRO A 139 14.66 15.14 -7.77
CA PRO A 139 13.36 15.64 -7.29
C PRO A 139 12.45 14.52 -6.73
N GLN A 140 11.54 14.90 -5.82
CA GLN A 140 10.65 13.97 -5.10
C GLN A 140 9.32 13.67 -5.82
N ASP A 141 8.89 14.55 -6.72
CA ASP A 141 7.53 14.50 -7.29
C ASP A 141 7.54 14.57 -8.82
N VAL A 142 8.32 13.71 -9.47
CA VAL A 142 8.36 13.69 -10.93
C VAL A 142 7.11 13.02 -11.48
N VAL A 143 6.26 13.79 -12.13
CA VAL A 143 5.00 13.32 -12.72
C VAL A 143 5.27 12.62 -14.05
N GLY A 144 4.97 11.34 -14.15
CA GLY A 144 4.97 10.58 -15.39
C GLY A 144 3.54 10.35 -15.90
N LYS A 145 3.28 10.63 -17.17
CA LYS A 145 1.98 10.37 -17.82
C LYS A 145 2.07 9.23 -18.81
N TRP A 146 1.06 8.39 -18.87
CA TRP A 146 1.00 7.33 -19.87
C TRP A 146 0.71 7.92 -21.25
N GLU A 147 1.56 7.61 -22.24
CA GLU A 147 1.33 7.97 -23.63
C GLU A 147 1.67 6.80 -24.57
N LYS A 148 0.61 6.14 -25.06
CA LYS A 148 0.62 5.02 -26.01
C LYS A 148 1.43 3.81 -25.51
N ASP A 149 2.75 3.89 -25.61
CA ASP A 149 3.72 2.82 -25.41
C ASP A 149 4.76 3.14 -24.31
N GLY A 150 4.54 4.19 -23.51
CA GLY A 150 5.49 4.58 -22.50
C GLY A 150 5.03 5.69 -21.57
N ILE A 151 5.97 6.14 -20.74
CA ILE A 151 5.75 7.17 -19.73
C ILE A 151 6.50 8.43 -20.18
N VAL A 152 5.79 9.54 -20.30
CA VAL A 152 6.35 10.84 -20.66
C VAL A 152 6.47 11.71 -19.43
N PHE A 153 7.65 12.31 -19.26
CA PHE A 153 7.99 13.19 -18.16
C PHE A 153 7.99 14.66 -18.59
N PRO A 154 7.96 15.61 -17.63
CA PRO A 154 7.85 17.04 -17.92
C PRO A 154 9.08 17.62 -18.63
N ASP A 155 10.24 16.95 -18.53
CA ASP A 155 11.48 17.31 -19.22
C ASP A 155 11.51 16.84 -20.68
N GLY A 156 10.43 16.18 -21.15
CA GLY A 156 10.36 15.60 -22.49
C GLY A 156 11.01 14.22 -22.60
N ASN A 157 11.60 13.68 -21.53
CA ASN A 157 12.09 12.30 -21.55
C ASN A 157 10.90 11.33 -21.64
N LYS A 158 11.01 10.32 -22.51
CA LYS A 158 10.00 9.28 -22.66
C LYS A 158 10.62 7.92 -22.38
N TRP A 159 10.16 7.29 -21.31
CA TRP A 159 10.47 5.91 -21.01
C TRP A 159 9.56 5.00 -21.82
N LYS A 160 10.11 4.37 -22.86
CA LYS A 160 9.35 3.44 -23.71
C LYS A 160 9.33 2.04 -23.10
N LYS A 161 8.15 1.45 -22.98
CA LYS A 161 7.98 0.09 -22.46
C LYS A 161 8.60 -0.92 -23.45
N ILE A 162 9.45 -1.80 -22.93
CA ILE A 162 10.13 -2.87 -23.69
C ILE A 162 9.50 -4.23 -23.40
N ILE A 163 9.16 -4.51 -22.13
CA ILE A 163 8.58 -5.78 -21.69
C ILE A 163 7.50 -5.48 -20.63
N SER A 164 6.29 -6.00 -20.80
CA SER A 164 5.27 -6.01 -19.74
C SER A 164 5.52 -7.16 -18.76
N ASP A 165 5.36 -6.92 -17.46
CA ASP A 165 5.55 -7.98 -16.44
C ASP A 165 4.55 -9.15 -16.61
N ASN A 166 3.38 -8.93 -17.24
CA ASN A 166 2.44 -10.02 -17.60
C ASN A 166 2.99 -11.01 -18.63
N THR A 167 4.05 -10.66 -19.37
CA THR A 167 4.70 -11.55 -20.34
C THR A 167 5.73 -12.46 -19.67
N ALA A 168 6.23 -12.11 -18.48
CA ALA A 168 7.25 -12.89 -17.77
C ALA A 168 6.69 -14.12 -17.03
N MET A 169 5.37 -14.21 -16.84
CA MET A 169 4.68 -15.28 -16.10
C MET A 169 3.88 -16.26 -17.00
N GLY A 170 4.07 -16.23 -18.32
CA GLY A 170 3.54 -17.28 -19.19
C GLY A 170 2.01 -17.42 -19.21
N GLN A 171 1.25 -16.34 -19.04
CA GLN A 171 -0.18 -16.34 -19.33
C GLN A 171 -0.42 -15.86 -20.76
N THR A 172 -0.46 -16.82 -21.69
CA THR A 172 -1.20 -16.66 -22.95
C THR A 172 -2.67 -16.45 -22.61
N ARG A 173 -3.29 -15.43 -23.21
CA ARG A 173 -4.75 -15.24 -23.20
C ARG A 173 -5.47 -16.47 -23.74
#